data_AF-A0A379KFH0-F1
#
_entry.id   AF-A0A379KFH0-F1
#
_cell.length_a   1.000
_cell.length_b   1.000
_cell.length_c   1.000
_cell.angle_alpha   90.00
_cell.angle_beta   90.00
_cell.angle_gamma   90.00
#
_symmetry.space_group_name_H-M   'P 1'
#
loop_
_entity.id
_entity.type
_entity.pdbx_description
1 polymer ?
#
loop_
_entity_poly.entity_id
_entity_poly.type
_entity_poly.pdbx_seq_one_letter_code
_entity_poly.pdbx_strand_id
1 'polypeptide(L)'
;MQDNQVQNSSNTADTKLPEGVFPPMKGYTNQELATAACQSVDKVFKENNIDPTLARESLFDLFNHLTAAYQANDVDYQISTWYQKPYNDPSARTESVKAMAKEFNALTIRAAGDALIKSPLGNMSRDFQRSYLQSAGLGVQNLIETLNKPGT
;
A
#
# COMPACT_ATOMS: atom_id res chain seq x y z
N MET A 1 19.21 40.14 21.23
CA MET A 1 18.88 38.84 21.85
C MET A 1 17.90 38.18 20.91
N GLN A 2 18.39 37.16 20.19
CA GLN A 2 17.63 36.28 19.30
C GLN A 2 16.64 35.41 20.10
N ASP A 3 15.60 34.92 19.40
CA ASP A 3 14.90 33.63 19.51
C ASP A 3 13.45 33.89 19.03
N ASN A 4 12.82 33.18 18.10
CA ASN A 4 12.96 31.79 17.70
C ASN A 4 12.31 31.67 16.31
N GLN A 5 13.10 31.59 15.24
CA GLN A 5 12.59 31.09 13.96
C GLN A 5 12.63 29.58 14.04
N VAL A 6 11.45 28.97 14.18
CA VAL A 6 11.24 27.53 14.06
C VAL A 6 11.73 27.12 12.68
N GLN A 7 12.93 26.57 12.63
CA GLN A 7 13.47 25.92 11.44
C GLN A 7 12.60 24.70 11.17
N ASN A 8 11.72 24.83 10.18
CA ASN A 8 11.08 23.71 9.54
C ASN A 8 12.20 22.94 8.83
N SER A 9 12.74 21.92 9.49
CA SER A 9 13.80 21.07 8.95
C SER A 9 13.23 20.16 7.86
N SER A 10 12.87 20.72 6.72
CA SER A 10 12.79 19.98 5.46
C SER A 10 14.23 19.68 5.01
N ASN A 11 14.86 18.72 5.68
CA ASN A 11 16.07 18.07 5.21
C ASN A 11 15.70 17.11 4.07
N THR A 12 15.29 17.65 2.93
CA THR A 12 15.51 16.93 1.66
C THR A 12 16.96 17.17 1.31
N ALA A 13 17.84 16.29 1.81
CA ALA A 13 19.14 16.13 1.20
C ALA A 13 18.89 15.86 -0.29
N ASP A 14 19.50 16.66 -1.17
CA ASP A 14 19.58 16.43 -2.63
C ASP A 14 20.42 15.18 -2.93
N THR A 15 20.08 14.05 -2.31
CA THR A 15 20.57 12.75 -2.70
C THR A 15 19.95 12.43 -4.05
N LYS A 16 20.72 12.66 -5.10
CA LYS A 16 20.41 12.23 -6.46
C LYS A 16 20.00 10.75 -6.41
N LEU A 17 18.77 10.45 -6.84
CA LEU A 17 18.29 9.07 -6.94
C LEU A 17 19.24 8.24 -7.82
N PRO A 18 19.40 6.93 -7.55
CA PRO A 18 20.15 6.05 -8.43
C PRO A 18 19.63 6.14 -9.87
N GLU A 19 20.52 5.93 -10.84
CA GLU A 19 20.14 5.96 -12.24
C GLU A 19 19.03 4.94 -12.53
N GLY A 20 17.97 5.39 -13.22
CA GLY A 20 16.81 4.56 -13.54
C GLY A 20 15.78 4.42 -12.40
N VAL A 21 16.00 5.02 -11.22
CA VAL A 21 15.00 5.09 -10.15
C VAL A 21 14.17 6.36 -10.28
N PHE A 22 12.84 6.20 -10.22
CA PHE A 22 11.90 7.31 -10.31
C PHE A 22 11.32 7.64 -8.92
N PRO A 23 11.07 8.92 -8.61
CA PRO A 23 10.47 9.33 -7.34
C PRO A 23 9.04 8.78 -7.21
N PRO A 24 8.49 8.64 -5.99
CA PRO A 24 7.13 8.14 -5.77
C PRO A 24 6.09 8.92 -6.56
N MET A 25 5.10 8.19 -7.09
CA MET A 25 4.00 8.77 -7.86
C MET A 25 2.81 9.08 -6.95
N LYS A 26 2.23 10.27 -7.10
CA LYS A 26 0.93 10.61 -6.48
C LYS A 26 -0.13 9.59 -6.94
N GLY A 27 -0.98 9.14 -6.03
CA GLY A 27 -1.94 8.06 -6.24
C GLY A 27 -1.41 6.66 -5.91
N TYR A 28 -0.08 6.51 -5.73
CA TYR A 28 0.60 5.24 -5.54
C TYR A 28 1.69 5.32 -4.45
N THR A 29 1.60 6.29 -3.55
CA THR A 29 2.47 6.36 -2.36
C THR A 29 2.15 5.22 -1.39
N ASN A 30 3.08 4.93 -0.47
CA ASN A 30 2.87 3.90 0.57
C ASN A 30 1.57 4.13 1.36
N GLN A 31 1.22 5.38 1.67
CA GLN A 31 -0.01 5.73 2.37
C GLN A 31 -1.27 5.49 1.52
N GLU A 32 -1.22 5.81 0.22
CA GLU A 32 -2.35 5.59 -0.69
C GLU A 32 -2.60 4.09 -0.92
N LEU A 33 -1.54 3.30 -1.06
CA LEU A 33 -1.61 1.84 -1.13
C LEU A 33 -2.22 1.24 0.15
N ALA A 34 -1.75 1.68 1.32
CA ALA A 34 -2.28 1.23 2.60
C ALA A 34 -3.76 1.64 2.77
N THR A 35 -4.12 2.83 2.33
CA THR A 35 -5.52 3.30 2.33
C THR A 35 -6.41 2.42 1.47
N ALA A 36 -5.97 2.05 0.26
CA ALA A 36 -6.74 1.17 -0.63
C ALA A 36 -6.95 -0.24 -0.05
N ALA A 37 -5.94 -0.78 0.64
CA ALA A 37 -6.06 -2.03 1.39
C ALA A 37 -7.09 -1.90 2.52
N CYS A 38 -6.97 -0.86 3.37
CA CYS A 38 -7.89 -0.62 4.48
C CYS A 38 -9.33 -0.42 4.03
N GLN A 39 -9.57 0.33 2.94
CA GLN A 39 -10.91 0.51 2.37
C GLN A 39 -11.53 -0.80 1.91
N SER A 40 -10.72 -1.72 1.38
CA SER A 40 -11.20 -3.05 0.98
C SER A 40 -11.51 -3.92 2.19
N VAL A 41 -10.66 -3.89 3.23
CA VAL A 41 -10.87 -4.61 4.49
C VAL A 41 -12.10 -4.09 5.26
N ASP A 42 -12.34 -2.79 5.26
CA ASP A 42 -13.51 -2.17 5.91
C ASP A 42 -14.84 -2.75 5.39
N LYS A 43 -14.90 -3.16 4.11
CA LYS A 43 -16.06 -3.87 3.56
C LYS A 43 -16.27 -5.23 4.23
N VAL A 44 -15.19 -5.99 4.44
CA VAL A 44 -15.23 -7.27 5.16
C VAL A 44 -15.70 -7.07 6.60
N PHE A 45 -15.24 -6.01 7.26
CA PHE A 45 -15.67 -5.67 8.62
C PHE A 45 -17.18 -5.39 8.70
N LYS A 46 -17.70 -4.62 7.74
CA LYS A 46 -19.13 -4.33 7.62
C LYS A 46 -19.95 -5.59 7.35
N GLU A 47 -19.50 -6.45 6.43
CA GLU A 47 -20.17 -7.71 6.10
C GLU A 47 -20.23 -8.70 7.28
N ASN A 48 -19.24 -8.63 8.17
CA ASN A 48 -19.15 -9.51 9.34
C ASN A 48 -19.67 -8.85 10.63
N ASN A 49 -20.29 -7.67 10.55
CA ASN A 49 -20.83 -6.92 11.69
C ASN A 49 -19.79 -6.72 12.81
N ILE A 50 -18.53 -6.46 12.44
CA ILE A 50 -17.49 -6.13 13.43
C ILE A 50 -17.89 -4.84 14.15
N ASP A 51 -17.70 -4.81 15.46
CA ASP A 51 -17.94 -3.61 16.26
C ASP A 51 -17.21 -2.39 15.65
N PRO A 52 -17.90 -1.24 15.44
CA PRO A 52 -17.30 -0.10 14.75
C PRO A 52 -16.03 0.46 15.42
N THR A 53 -15.92 0.36 16.74
CA THR A 53 -14.74 0.85 17.47
C THR A 53 -13.57 -0.09 17.22
N LEU A 54 -13.80 -1.41 17.36
CA LEU A 54 -12.81 -2.44 17.07
C LEU A 54 -12.37 -2.41 15.60
N ALA A 55 -13.32 -2.20 14.68
CA ALA A 55 -13.05 -2.06 13.25
C ALA A 55 -12.11 -0.87 12.98
N ARG A 56 -12.42 0.30 13.55
CA ARG A 56 -11.59 1.50 13.41
C ARG A 56 -10.17 1.27 13.91
N GLU A 57 -10.01 0.72 15.11
CA GLU A 57 -8.71 0.44 15.71
C GLU A 57 -7.91 -0.58 14.88
N SER A 58 -8.57 -1.65 14.44
CA SER A 58 -7.95 -2.67 13.59
C SER A 58 -7.52 -2.14 12.22
N LEU A 59 -8.26 -1.18 11.64
CA LEU A 59 -7.88 -0.50 10.40
C LEU A 59 -6.70 0.46 10.61
N PHE A 60 -6.61 1.14 11.75
CA PHE A 60 -5.44 1.96 12.09
C PHE A 60 -4.18 1.10 12.23
N ASP A 61 -4.28 -0.03 12.93
CA ASP A 61 -3.18 -0.96 13.09
C ASP A 61 -2.75 -1.56 11.75
N LEU A 62 -3.71 -2.01 10.93
CA LEU A 62 -3.43 -2.48 9.57
C LEU A 62 -2.71 -1.40 8.75
N PHE A 63 -3.20 -0.16 8.76
CA PHE A 63 -2.60 0.94 8.01
C PHE A 63 -1.13 1.17 8.40
N ASN A 64 -0.84 1.16 9.70
CA ASN A 64 0.50 1.35 10.22
C ASN A 64 1.42 0.18 9.83
N HIS A 65 0.93 -1.06 9.96
CA HIS A 65 1.67 -2.26 9.57
C HIS A 65 1.99 -2.28 8.07
N LEU A 66 1.02 -1.95 7.22
CA LEU A 66 1.22 -1.89 5.77
C LEU A 66 2.18 -0.78 5.38
N THR A 67 2.00 0.43 5.94
CA THR A 67 2.90 1.56 5.64
C THR A 67 4.34 1.25 6.02
N ALA A 68 4.57 0.64 7.19
CA ALA A 68 5.90 0.23 7.62
C ALA A 68 6.49 -0.87 6.71
N ALA A 69 5.69 -1.87 6.32
CA ALA A 69 6.12 -2.92 5.41
C ALA A 69 6.47 -2.36 4.01
N TYR A 70 5.69 -1.41 3.51
CA TYR A 70 5.94 -0.78 2.21
C TYR A 70 7.17 0.11 2.22
N GLN A 71 7.37 0.88 3.28
CA GLN A 71 8.58 1.68 3.49
C GLN A 71 9.83 0.80 3.57
N ALA A 72 9.78 -0.31 4.31
CA ALA A 72 10.90 -1.23 4.44
C ALA A 72 11.28 -1.94 3.12
N ASN A 73 10.38 -1.92 2.13
CA ASN A 73 10.59 -2.52 0.81
C ASN A 73 10.62 -1.47 -0.31
N ASP A 74 10.67 -0.17 -0.01
CA ASP A 74 10.66 0.91 -1.02
C ASP A 74 9.56 0.76 -2.09
N VAL A 75 8.36 0.31 -1.69
CA VAL A 75 7.30 -0.11 -2.64
C VAL A 75 6.87 1.01 -3.57
N ASP A 76 6.71 2.23 -3.08
CA ASP A 76 6.33 3.39 -3.88
C ASP A 76 7.38 3.78 -4.94
N TYR A 77 8.68 3.67 -4.60
CA TYR A 77 9.76 3.80 -5.57
C TYR A 77 9.77 2.66 -6.60
N GLN A 78 9.56 1.42 -6.15
CA GLN A 78 9.47 0.27 -7.05
C GLN A 78 8.32 0.43 -8.02
N ILE A 79 7.12 0.81 -7.55
CA ILE A 79 5.95 1.02 -8.40
C ILE A 79 6.21 2.11 -9.43
N SER A 80 6.73 3.25 -8.98
CA SER A 80 7.06 4.36 -9.85
C SER A 80 8.08 3.96 -10.92
N THR A 81 9.14 3.26 -10.51
CA THR A 81 10.22 2.83 -11.40
C THR A 81 9.76 1.79 -12.40
N TRP A 82 8.99 0.79 -11.96
CA TRP A 82 8.45 -0.21 -12.86
C TRP A 82 7.47 0.41 -13.84
N TYR A 83 6.64 1.36 -13.43
CA TYR A 83 5.71 2.01 -14.35
C TYR A 83 6.39 2.93 -15.37
N GLN A 84 7.38 3.71 -14.93
CA GLN A 84 7.98 4.78 -15.74
C GLN A 84 9.22 4.37 -16.54
N LYS A 85 9.84 3.22 -16.26
CA LYS A 85 10.99 2.75 -17.04
C LYS A 85 10.64 2.67 -18.54
N PRO A 86 11.59 2.94 -19.45
CA PRO A 86 11.34 2.83 -20.88
C PRO A 86 11.02 1.38 -21.27
N TYR A 87 10.01 1.20 -22.12
CA TYR A 87 9.62 -0.08 -22.69
C TYR A 87 9.78 -0.03 -24.21
N ASN A 88 10.42 -1.06 -24.77
CA ASN A 88 10.55 -1.20 -26.22
C ASN A 88 9.20 -1.52 -26.89
N ASP A 89 8.32 -2.24 -26.18
CA ASP A 89 6.97 -2.59 -26.61
C ASP A 89 5.94 -2.00 -25.63
N PRO A 90 4.97 -1.19 -26.10
CA PRO A 90 3.86 -0.70 -25.28
C PRO A 90 3.07 -1.82 -24.55
N SER A 91 3.00 -3.02 -25.12
CA SER A 91 2.33 -4.18 -24.49
C SER A 91 3.06 -4.65 -23.23
N ALA A 92 4.40 -4.56 -23.22
CA ALA A 92 5.24 -4.96 -22.10
C ALA A 92 5.02 -4.09 -20.85
N ARG A 93 4.66 -2.80 -21.01
CA ARG A 93 4.24 -1.95 -19.87
C ARG A 93 2.99 -2.52 -19.19
N THR A 94 2.03 -2.98 -19.99
CA THR A 94 0.76 -3.51 -19.48
C THR A 94 0.99 -4.79 -18.68
N GLU A 95 1.84 -5.68 -19.20
CA GLU A 95 2.25 -6.90 -18.50
C GLU A 95 3.04 -6.61 -17.22
N SER A 96 3.95 -5.64 -17.27
CA SER A 96 4.71 -5.20 -16.10
C SER A 96 3.79 -4.70 -14.97
N VAL A 97 2.78 -3.89 -15.30
CA VAL A 97 1.78 -3.43 -14.31
C VAL A 97 1.01 -4.61 -13.70
N LYS A 98 0.63 -5.62 -14.50
CA LYS A 98 -0.05 -6.82 -13.97
C LYS A 98 0.86 -7.64 -13.05
N ALA A 99 2.12 -7.84 -13.44
CA ALA A 99 3.10 -8.56 -12.63
C ALA A 99 3.36 -7.82 -11.31
N MET A 100 3.55 -6.50 -11.39
CA MET A 100 3.71 -5.60 -10.24
C MET A 100 2.52 -5.66 -9.28
N ALA A 101 1.30 -5.59 -9.82
CA ALA A 101 0.09 -5.66 -9.01
C ALA A 101 -0.01 -6.99 -8.24
N LYS A 102 0.39 -8.11 -8.88
CA LYS A 102 0.43 -9.43 -8.25
C LYS A 102 1.52 -9.54 -7.18
N GLU A 103 2.70 -8.96 -7.42
CA GLU A 103 3.82 -8.92 -6.47
C GLU A 103 3.38 -8.19 -5.18
N PHE A 104 2.86 -6.98 -5.33
CA PHE A 104 2.45 -6.16 -4.18
C PHE A 104 1.15 -6.64 -3.53
N ASN A 105 0.28 -7.34 -4.25
CA ASN A 105 -0.81 -8.11 -3.64
C ASN A 105 -0.26 -9.13 -2.62
N ALA A 106 0.73 -9.94 -3.01
CA ALA A 106 1.30 -10.95 -2.15
C ALA A 106 2.04 -10.35 -0.95
N LEU A 107 2.78 -9.26 -1.14
CA LEU A 107 3.40 -8.51 -0.05
C LEU A 107 2.36 -8.00 0.96
N THR A 108 1.29 -7.39 0.45
CA THR A 108 0.19 -6.85 1.26
C THR A 108 -0.50 -7.95 2.07
N ILE A 109 -0.76 -9.11 1.48
CA ILE A 109 -1.35 -10.26 2.17
C ILE A 109 -0.48 -10.69 3.36
N ARG A 110 0.84 -10.77 3.17
CA ARG A 110 1.77 -11.15 4.25
C ARG A 110 1.74 -10.14 5.39
N ALA A 111 1.91 -8.86 5.06
CA ALA A 111 1.92 -7.78 6.07
C ALA A 111 0.56 -7.64 6.79
N ALA A 112 -0.56 -7.83 6.09
CA ALA A 112 -1.88 -7.86 6.69
C ALA A 112 -2.05 -9.08 7.63
N GLY A 113 -1.44 -10.22 7.31
CA GLY A 113 -1.39 -11.40 8.18
C GLY A 113 -0.67 -11.12 9.49
N ASP A 114 0.49 -10.46 9.42
CA ASP A 114 1.26 -10.08 10.60
C ASP A 114 0.48 -9.12 11.52
N ALA A 115 -0.29 -8.20 10.94
CA ALA A 115 -1.20 -7.32 11.68
C ALA A 115 -2.36 -8.10 12.32
N LEU A 116 -3.00 -8.99 11.55
CA LEU A 116 -4.18 -9.74 11.99
C LEU A 116 -3.87 -10.70 13.15
N ILE A 117 -2.72 -11.38 13.12
CA ILE A 117 -2.32 -12.32 14.19
C ILE A 117 -2.18 -11.60 15.54
N LYS A 118 -1.82 -10.33 15.54
CA LYS A 118 -1.65 -9.50 16.75
C LYS A 118 -2.93 -8.77 17.15
N SER A 119 -3.94 -8.77 16.29
CA SER A 119 -5.23 -8.11 16.51
C SER A 119 -6.17 -8.97 17.36
N PRO A 120 -7.11 -8.37 18.12
CA PRO A 120 -8.23 -9.09 18.72
C PRO A 120 -9.06 -9.91 17.72
N LEU A 121 -9.00 -9.55 16.43
CA LEU A 121 -9.66 -10.26 15.33
C LEU A 121 -8.91 -11.53 14.88
N GLY A 122 -7.71 -11.78 15.39
CA GLY A 122 -6.86 -12.91 15.00
C GLY A 122 -7.49 -14.27 15.30
N ASN A 123 -8.43 -14.36 16.25
CA ASN A 123 -9.13 -15.61 16.63
C ASN A 123 -10.47 -15.82 15.90
N MET A 124 -10.82 -14.94 14.96
CA MET A 124 -12.04 -15.11 14.17
C MET A 124 -11.97 -16.34 13.25
N SER A 125 -13.11 -16.68 12.62
CA SER A 125 -13.22 -17.84 11.75
C SER A 125 -12.18 -17.80 10.62
N ARG A 126 -11.79 -18.99 10.13
CA ARG A 126 -10.87 -19.11 8.99
C ARG A 126 -11.39 -18.40 7.74
N ASP A 127 -12.71 -18.38 7.54
CA ASP A 127 -13.31 -17.69 6.41
C ASP A 127 -13.20 -16.16 6.56
N PHE A 128 -13.40 -15.62 7.76
CA PHE A 128 -13.13 -14.21 8.02
C PHE A 128 -11.66 -13.86 7.76
N GLN A 129 -10.72 -14.64 8.31
CA GLN A 129 -9.29 -14.41 8.13
C GLN A 129 -8.92 -14.45 6.63
N ARG A 130 -9.44 -15.43 5.88
CA ARG A 130 -9.22 -15.52 4.43
C ARG A 130 -9.75 -14.28 3.71
N SER A 131 -10.99 -13.88 3.98
CA SER A 131 -11.61 -12.71 3.36
C SER A 131 -10.87 -11.42 3.69
N TYR A 132 -10.43 -11.25 4.94
CA TYR A 132 -9.62 -10.11 5.38
C TYR A 132 -8.33 -10.00 4.57
N LEU A 133 -7.54 -11.09 4.50
CA LEU A 133 -6.26 -11.09 3.82
C LEU A 133 -6.41 -10.88 2.32
N GLN A 134 -7.34 -11.60 1.69
CA GLN A 134 -7.63 -11.46 0.27
C GLN A 134 -8.09 -10.05 -0.07
N SER A 135 -8.97 -9.47 0.74
CA SER A 135 -9.48 -8.11 0.51
C SER A 135 -8.37 -7.06 0.62
N ALA A 136 -7.48 -7.16 1.60
CA ALA A 136 -6.33 -6.27 1.73
C ALA A 136 -5.45 -6.30 0.47
N GLY A 137 -5.04 -7.50 0.03
CA GLY A 137 -4.21 -7.66 -1.16
C GLY A 137 -4.90 -7.20 -2.44
N LEU A 138 -6.19 -7.53 -2.61
CA LEU A 138 -6.97 -7.12 -3.78
C LEU A 138 -7.16 -5.59 -3.83
N GLY A 139 -7.27 -4.92 -2.68
CA GLY A 139 -7.33 -3.46 -2.63
C GLY A 139 -6.12 -2.80 -3.29
N VAL A 140 -4.92 -3.29 -2.98
CA VAL A 140 -3.66 -2.81 -3.57
C VAL A 140 -3.53 -3.21 -5.02
N GLN A 141 -3.83 -4.48 -5.33
CA GLN A 141 -3.77 -4.98 -6.72
C GLN A 141 -4.65 -4.13 -7.64
N ASN A 142 -5.90 -3.90 -7.24
CA ASN A 142 -6.87 -3.13 -8.01
C ASN A 142 -6.42 -1.69 -8.21
N LEU A 143 -5.81 -1.06 -7.20
CA LEU A 143 -5.24 0.29 -7.32
C LEU A 143 -4.14 0.30 -8.37
N ILE A 144 -3.15 -0.59 -8.26
CA ILE A 144 -2.01 -0.65 -9.19
C ILE A 144 -2.49 -0.93 -10.62
N GLU A 145 -3.45 -1.84 -10.81
CA GLU A 145 -4.01 -2.14 -12.13
C GLU A 145 -4.71 -0.94 -12.78
N THR A 146 -5.07 0.10 -12.02
CA THR A 146 -5.59 1.34 -12.62
C THR A 146 -4.55 2.11 -13.45
N LEU A 147 -3.25 1.86 -13.27
CA LEU A 147 -2.19 2.40 -14.14
C LEU A 147 -2.33 1.96 -15.60
N ASN A 148 -3.02 0.85 -15.87
CA ASN A 148 -3.30 0.38 -17.22
C ASN A 148 -4.59 0.96 -17.82
N LYS A 149 -5.40 1.67 -17.03
CA LYS A 149 -6.63 2.29 -17.53
C LYS A 149 -6.28 3.62 -18.21
N PRO A 150 -6.87 3.93 -19.38
CA PRO A 150 -6.74 5.26 -19.97
C PRO A 150 -7.16 6.30 -18.92
N GLY A 151 -6.36 7.35 -18.73
CA GLY A 151 -6.71 8.45 -17.84
C GLY A 151 -8.07 9.03 -18.27
N THR A 152 -9.00 9.12 -17.32
CA THR A 152 -10.25 9.88 -17.49
C THR A 152 -9.96 11.36 -17.65
#